data_AF-A0A8C5I3X9-F1
#
_entry.id   AF-A0A8C5I3X9-F1
#
_cell.length_a   1.000
_cell.length_b   1.000
_cell.length_c   1.000
_cell.angle_alpha   90.00
_cell.angle_beta   90.00
_cell.angle_gamma   90.00
#
_symmetry.space_group_name_H-M   'P 1'
#
loop_
_entity.id
_entity.type
_entity.pdbx_description
1 polymer ?
#
loop_
_entity_poly.entity_id
_entity_poly.type
_entity_poly.pdbx_seq_one_letter_code
_entity_poly.pdbx_strand_id
1 'polypeptide(L)'
;MASGLPSPSIGRRLRLLELLLVPLLLVLVFGLEPVLCQKVYTNTWAVHIPGGREQADQIAAKHGFINYGHVFGDYYHFRHRTVVKRSLSDQRGTHVRLLRDPKVTWAEQQLVKKRKKRDVYTEPIDPKFKDQWYLYNSNHRDLNAKAAWQLGYTGKGVVVSILDDGIEKNHPDLSENYDPDASYDVNDGDPDPQPRYTQLNDNRHGTRCAGEVAAVANNQYCGVGVAYNAKIGGVRMLDGEVTDMVEAQSLSLNPQHIDVYSASWGPEDDGKTVDGPAKLAKEAFLRGVIEGRGGLGSIFVWASGNGGREKDSCNCDGYTNSIYTLSISSSTQNGNVPWYSEACSSTLATTYSSGNINEKQIVTTDLKSKCTDSHTGTSASAPLAAGIIALALEANTNLTWRDMQHLVVQTSRPAHLLTNDWRTNGVGRKVSHSYGYGLLDASAIVTLAKTWTSVGPQRKCVISMLSESKNIGSRLSINKSVDACLGSDSHVTSLEHVQARLTLSYNRRGNLAIHLVSPAGTRSTLLHPRPHDFSSEGFNDWAFMTTHSWDEKPSGEWTLEIENVAGASDYEGGGSHRTTVTHKDGIGKSQKKLWWGKKMKNVKNKLYIYIYFFFLLLFAK
;
A
#
# COMPACT_ATOMS: atom_id res chain seq x y z
N MET A 1 91.84 -16.87 29.28
CA MET A 1 91.01 -18.02 29.69
C MET A 1 89.58 -17.70 29.26
N ALA A 2 88.78 -18.49 28.56
CA ALA A 2 88.93 -19.75 27.84
C ALA A 2 87.81 -19.76 26.76
N SER A 3 88.00 -20.59 25.75
CA SER A 3 87.21 -20.81 24.53
C SER A 3 85.73 -21.24 24.71
N GLY A 4 84.87 -20.90 23.74
CA GLY A 4 83.57 -21.57 23.52
C GLY A 4 82.92 -21.22 22.17
N LEU A 5 82.89 -22.18 21.23
CA LEU A 5 82.15 -22.15 19.96
C LEU A 5 80.63 -22.32 20.18
N PRO A 6 79.74 -21.73 19.35
CA PRO A 6 78.31 -22.05 19.37
C PRO A 6 77.94 -23.20 18.42
N SER A 7 77.04 -24.07 18.90
CA SER A 7 76.47 -25.25 18.22
C SER A 7 75.26 -24.91 17.34
N PRO A 8 75.06 -25.50 16.14
CA PRO A 8 73.90 -25.23 15.29
C PRO A 8 72.87 -26.37 15.34
N SER A 9 71.75 -26.23 16.06
CA SER A 9 70.68 -27.24 15.93
C SER A 9 69.23 -26.81 16.22
N ILE A 10 68.94 -25.57 16.61
CA ILE A 10 67.56 -25.19 16.99
C ILE A 10 66.79 -24.43 15.89
N GLY A 11 67.48 -23.73 14.97
CA GLY A 11 66.84 -22.92 13.92
C GLY A 11 66.23 -23.67 12.73
N ARG A 12 66.53 -24.97 12.55
CA ARG A 12 66.01 -25.77 11.42
C ARG A 12 64.67 -26.46 11.68
N ARG A 13 64.25 -26.64 12.95
CA ARG A 13 63.00 -27.34 13.28
C ARG A 13 61.77 -26.42 13.29
N LEU A 14 61.91 -25.13 13.62
CA LEU A 14 60.78 -24.19 13.57
C LEU A 14 60.38 -23.76 12.15
N ARG A 15 61.34 -23.58 11.23
CA ARG A 15 61.02 -23.23 9.84
C ARG A 15 60.29 -24.33 9.06
N LEU A 16 60.46 -25.60 9.46
CA LEU A 16 59.76 -26.73 8.82
C LEU A 16 58.29 -26.87 9.25
N LEU A 17 57.94 -26.42 10.46
CA LEU A 17 56.53 -26.41 10.90
C LEU A 17 55.74 -25.26 10.25
N GLU A 18 56.33 -24.07 10.10
CA GLU A 18 55.69 -22.95 9.41
C GLU A 18 55.51 -23.20 7.91
N LEU A 19 56.43 -23.93 7.26
CA LEU A 19 56.34 -24.33 5.85
C LEU A 19 55.26 -25.40 5.56
N LEU A 20 54.75 -26.09 6.58
CA LEU A 20 53.69 -27.11 6.44
C LEU A 20 52.31 -26.63 6.88
N LEU A 21 52.22 -25.63 7.78
CA LEU A 21 50.95 -25.09 8.27
C LEU A 21 50.32 -24.06 7.32
N VAL A 22 51.12 -23.25 6.62
CA VAL A 22 50.61 -22.24 5.67
C VAL A 22 49.93 -22.85 4.43
N PRO A 23 50.44 -23.93 3.80
CA PRO A 23 49.73 -24.60 2.71
C PRO A 23 48.46 -25.31 3.19
N LEU A 24 48.46 -25.85 4.42
CA LEU A 24 47.30 -26.55 4.98
C LEU A 24 46.15 -25.59 5.31
N LEU A 25 46.46 -24.38 5.79
CA LEU A 25 45.47 -23.33 6.03
C LEU A 25 44.94 -22.73 4.71
N LEU A 26 45.79 -22.59 3.69
CA LEU A 26 45.37 -22.15 2.35
C LEU A 26 44.46 -23.18 1.65
N VAL A 27 44.70 -24.48 1.84
CA VAL A 27 43.80 -25.54 1.32
C VAL A 27 42.45 -25.56 2.05
N LEU A 28 42.41 -25.18 3.33
CA LEU A 28 41.16 -25.05 4.10
C LEU A 28 40.38 -23.77 3.79
N VAL A 29 41.05 -22.68 3.40
CA VAL A 29 40.41 -21.38 3.08
C VAL A 29 40.01 -21.27 1.60
N PHE A 30 40.67 -21.98 0.68
CA PHE A 30 40.28 -22.06 -0.74
C PHE A 30 39.44 -23.31 -1.09
N GLY A 31 39.09 -24.15 -0.11
CA GLY A 31 38.35 -25.40 -0.29
C GLY A 31 36.83 -25.30 -0.23
N LEU A 32 36.26 -24.10 -0.06
CA LEU A 32 34.82 -23.84 -0.09
C LEU A 32 34.48 -22.92 -1.25
N GLU A 33 34.61 -23.43 -2.47
CA GLU A 33 33.81 -22.89 -3.57
C GLU A 33 32.32 -23.12 -3.28
N PRO A 34 31.43 -22.19 -3.67
CA PRO A 34 30.00 -22.38 -3.54
C PRO A 34 29.60 -23.68 -4.24
N VAL A 35 28.63 -24.42 -3.66
CA VAL A 35 28.08 -25.66 -4.21
C VAL A 35 27.41 -25.36 -5.56
N LEU A 36 28.23 -25.25 -6.59
CA LEU A 36 27.88 -25.05 -7.98
C LEU A 36 27.31 -26.38 -8.48
N CYS A 37 26.01 -26.35 -8.78
CA CYS A 37 25.22 -27.32 -9.52
C CYS A 37 25.98 -28.58 -10.00
N GLN A 38 26.03 -29.61 -9.14
CA GLN A 38 26.73 -30.86 -9.45
C GLN A 38 26.04 -31.55 -10.65
N LYS A 39 26.77 -31.70 -11.76
CA LYS A 39 26.29 -32.37 -12.98
C LYS A 39 26.13 -33.88 -12.71
N VAL A 40 24.92 -34.40 -12.86
CA VAL A 40 24.64 -35.85 -12.72
C VAL A 40 24.53 -36.46 -14.12
N TYR A 41 25.52 -37.28 -14.48
CA TYR A 41 25.58 -38.02 -15.73
C TYR A 41 24.75 -39.30 -15.64
N THR A 42 24.12 -39.70 -16.74
CA THR A 42 23.37 -40.96 -16.85
C THR A 42 24.19 -42.05 -17.56
N ASN A 43 23.68 -43.28 -17.60
CA ASN A 43 24.21 -44.35 -18.44
C ASN A 43 23.64 -44.35 -19.87
N THR A 44 23.14 -43.20 -20.33
CA THR A 44 22.55 -43.06 -21.65
C THR A 44 23.24 -41.99 -22.48
N TRP A 45 23.22 -42.17 -23.79
CA TRP A 45 23.83 -41.30 -24.78
C TRP A 45 22.81 -40.97 -25.86
N ALA A 46 22.83 -39.74 -26.33
CA ALA A 46 22.26 -39.40 -27.63
C ALA A 46 23.39 -39.52 -28.65
N VAL A 47 23.12 -40.16 -29.79
CA VAL A 47 24.14 -40.51 -30.78
C VAL A 47 23.59 -40.23 -32.17
N HIS A 48 24.38 -39.59 -33.02
CA HIS A 48 24.03 -39.34 -34.42
C HIS A 48 24.77 -40.33 -35.32
N ILE A 49 24.01 -41.11 -36.10
CA ILE A 49 24.53 -42.18 -36.98
C ILE A 49 23.80 -42.10 -38.32
N PRO A 50 24.41 -41.51 -39.35
CA PRO A 50 23.87 -41.53 -40.71
C PRO A 50 23.94 -42.96 -41.26
N GLY A 51 22.80 -43.61 -41.43
CA GLY A 51 22.77 -45.03 -41.87
C GLY A 51 21.55 -45.83 -41.42
N GLY A 52 20.61 -45.22 -40.71
CA GLY A 52 19.36 -45.86 -40.33
C GLY A 52 19.47 -46.80 -39.12
N ARG A 53 18.32 -47.34 -38.70
CA ARG A 53 18.17 -48.07 -37.44
C ARG A 53 19.05 -49.32 -37.35
N GLU A 54 19.18 -50.08 -38.43
CA GLU A 54 20.02 -51.29 -38.46
C GLU A 54 21.49 -50.95 -38.19
N GLN A 55 21.98 -49.85 -38.78
CA GLN A 55 23.34 -49.38 -38.56
C GLN A 55 23.55 -48.95 -37.11
N ALA A 56 22.56 -48.26 -36.53
CA ALA A 56 22.58 -47.86 -35.12
C ALA A 56 22.54 -49.07 -34.17
N ASP A 57 21.75 -50.11 -34.47
CA ASP A 57 21.70 -51.34 -33.68
C ASP A 57 23.02 -52.10 -33.69
N GLN A 58 23.68 -52.19 -34.86
CA GLN A 58 25.01 -52.78 -34.99
C GLN A 58 26.06 -52.02 -34.18
N ILE A 59 26.08 -50.68 -34.26
CA ILE A 59 27.03 -49.84 -33.54
C ILE A 59 26.76 -49.89 -32.03
N ALA A 60 25.49 -49.88 -31.62
CA ALA A 60 25.14 -50.03 -30.21
C ALA A 60 25.68 -51.36 -29.66
N ALA A 61 25.41 -52.48 -30.32
CA ALA A 61 25.88 -53.79 -29.89
C ALA A 61 27.41 -53.88 -29.86
N LYS A 62 28.09 -53.36 -30.90
CA LYS A 62 29.56 -53.32 -31.01
C LYS A 62 30.22 -52.62 -29.83
N HIS A 63 29.64 -51.52 -29.34
CA HIS A 63 30.21 -50.71 -28.27
C HIS A 63 29.60 -50.98 -26.88
N GLY A 64 28.87 -52.09 -26.71
CA GLY A 64 28.31 -52.48 -25.40
C GLY A 64 27.07 -51.70 -24.96
N PHE A 65 26.40 -51.04 -25.91
CA PHE A 65 25.14 -50.34 -25.73
C PHE A 65 23.94 -51.20 -26.15
N ILE A 66 22.77 -50.75 -25.72
CA ILE A 66 21.47 -51.17 -26.24
C ILE A 66 20.89 -49.93 -26.91
N ASN A 67 20.44 -50.05 -28.16
CA ASN A 67 19.71 -48.98 -28.84
C ASN A 67 18.26 -48.98 -28.33
N TYR A 68 17.86 -47.90 -27.68
CA TYR A 68 16.50 -47.68 -27.15
C TYR A 68 15.55 -47.12 -28.21
N GLY A 69 16.07 -46.81 -29.40
CA GLY A 69 15.29 -46.38 -30.54
C GLY A 69 15.64 -44.98 -31.01
N HIS A 70 14.92 -44.59 -32.05
CA HIS A 70 15.06 -43.33 -32.75
C HIS A 70 14.49 -42.16 -31.93
N VAL A 71 15.22 -41.03 -31.90
CA VAL A 71 14.79 -39.78 -31.27
C VAL A 71 14.14 -38.88 -32.32
N PHE A 72 14.92 -38.46 -33.33
CA PHE A 72 14.50 -37.75 -34.55
C PHE A 72 15.63 -37.81 -35.59
N GLY A 73 15.31 -37.81 -36.89
CA GLY A 73 16.32 -37.90 -37.96
C GLY A 73 17.27 -39.09 -37.78
N ASP A 74 18.57 -38.86 -37.89
CA ASP A 74 19.61 -39.88 -37.66
C ASP A 74 20.11 -39.91 -36.20
N TYR A 75 19.33 -39.37 -35.24
CA TYR A 75 19.64 -39.43 -33.81
C TYR A 75 18.98 -40.61 -33.10
N TYR A 76 19.78 -41.32 -32.31
CA TYR A 76 19.41 -42.52 -31.56
C TYR A 76 19.72 -42.38 -30.07
N HIS A 77 18.94 -43.06 -29.25
CA HIS A 77 19.13 -43.13 -27.80
C HIS A 77 19.84 -44.44 -27.44
N PHE A 78 21.09 -44.36 -27.03
CA PHE A 78 21.86 -45.54 -26.59
C PHE A 78 21.92 -45.62 -25.07
N ARG A 79 21.85 -46.83 -24.51
CA ARG A 79 22.10 -47.09 -23.09
C ARG A 79 23.22 -48.09 -22.92
N HIS A 80 24.25 -47.75 -22.15
CA HIS A 80 25.37 -48.66 -21.91
C HIS A 80 25.01 -49.70 -20.85
N ARG A 81 25.32 -50.98 -21.10
CA ARG A 81 24.88 -52.10 -20.24
C ARG A 81 25.51 -52.09 -18.84
N THR A 82 26.77 -51.68 -18.74
CA THR A 82 27.57 -51.78 -17.51
C THR A 82 27.81 -50.45 -16.80
N VAL A 83 27.40 -49.32 -17.39
CA VAL A 83 27.55 -48.01 -16.76
C VAL A 83 26.41 -47.80 -15.77
N VAL A 84 26.76 -47.33 -14.56
CA VAL A 84 25.80 -47.03 -13.50
C VAL A 84 24.82 -45.93 -13.93
N LYS A 85 23.54 -46.08 -13.54
CA LYS A 85 22.44 -45.23 -14.02
C LYS A 85 22.62 -43.74 -13.71
N ARG A 86 23.32 -43.39 -12.64
CA ARG A 86 23.63 -42.01 -12.23
C ARG A 86 25.06 -41.94 -11.69
N SER A 87 25.82 -40.96 -12.15
CA SER A 87 27.22 -40.73 -11.76
C SER A 87 27.51 -39.23 -11.64
N LEU A 88 28.43 -38.87 -10.76
CA LEU A 88 28.94 -37.49 -10.63
C LEU A 88 30.12 -37.22 -11.58
N SER A 89 30.69 -38.27 -12.16
CA SER A 89 31.73 -38.22 -13.18
C SER A 89 31.21 -38.71 -14.54
N ASP A 90 31.74 -38.10 -15.60
CA ASP A 90 31.49 -38.50 -16.98
C ASP A 90 32.21 -39.82 -17.33
N GLN A 91 31.69 -40.53 -18.32
CA GLN A 91 32.25 -41.82 -18.76
C GLN A 91 33.12 -41.64 -20.00
N ARG A 92 34.21 -40.87 -19.85
CA ARG A 92 35.11 -40.46 -20.96
C ARG A 92 35.58 -41.64 -21.79
N GLY A 93 36.02 -42.74 -21.18
CA GLY A 93 36.54 -43.90 -21.90
C GLY A 93 35.50 -44.56 -22.82
N THR A 94 34.25 -44.64 -22.36
CA THR A 94 33.14 -45.18 -23.17
C THR A 94 32.70 -44.18 -24.25
N HIS A 95 32.64 -42.90 -23.90
CA HIS A 95 32.27 -41.83 -24.81
C HIS A 95 33.29 -41.67 -25.96
N VAL A 96 34.59 -41.68 -25.67
CA VAL A 96 35.66 -41.58 -26.67
C VAL A 96 35.68 -42.81 -27.58
N ARG A 97 35.43 -44.02 -27.04
CA ARG A 97 35.36 -45.24 -27.87
C ARG A 97 34.20 -45.19 -28.87
N LEU A 98 33.05 -44.68 -28.45
CA LEU A 98 31.89 -44.50 -29.32
C LEU A 98 32.15 -43.45 -30.41
N LEU A 99 32.75 -42.30 -30.07
CA LEU A 99 33.10 -41.25 -31.03
C LEU A 99 34.21 -41.63 -32.03
N ARG A 100 35.03 -42.64 -31.70
CA ARG A 100 36.05 -43.16 -32.63
C ARG A 100 35.48 -44.07 -33.70
N ASP A 101 34.20 -44.45 -33.62
CA ASP A 101 33.58 -45.22 -34.69
C ASP A 101 33.32 -44.29 -35.90
N PRO A 102 33.83 -44.60 -37.10
CA PRO A 102 33.73 -43.70 -38.25
C PRO A 102 32.29 -43.42 -38.69
N LYS A 103 31.33 -44.25 -38.25
CA LYS A 103 29.91 -44.09 -38.56
C LYS A 103 29.15 -43.26 -37.50
N VAL A 104 29.79 -42.91 -36.39
CA VAL A 104 29.24 -42.01 -35.36
C VAL A 104 29.78 -40.61 -35.61
N THR A 105 28.94 -39.71 -36.09
CA THR A 105 29.38 -38.33 -36.36
C THR A 105 29.27 -37.44 -35.12
N TRP A 106 28.44 -37.84 -34.15
CA TRP A 106 28.28 -37.14 -32.88
C TRP A 106 27.74 -38.07 -31.81
N ALA A 107 28.14 -37.85 -30.56
CA ALA A 107 27.56 -38.50 -29.40
C ALA A 107 27.67 -37.56 -28.19
N GLU A 108 26.71 -37.64 -27.28
CA GLU A 108 26.75 -36.91 -26.01
C GLU A 108 26.14 -37.76 -24.88
N GLN A 109 26.88 -37.90 -23.79
CA GLN A 109 26.36 -38.55 -22.58
C GLN A 109 25.28 -37.68 -21.95
N GLN A 110 24.12 -38.26 -21.66
CA GLN A 110 22.99 -37.50 -21.18
C GLN A 110 23.17 -37.08 -19.72
N LEU A 111 22.75 -35.86 -19.43
CA LEU A 111 22.78 -35.24 -18.11
C LEU A 111 21.35 -35.16 -17.56
N VAL A 112 21.21 -35.41 -16.26
CA VAL A 112 19.94 -35.17 -15.57
C VAL A 112 19.70 -33.66 -15.53
N LYS A 113 18.73 -33.18 -16.32
CA LYS A 113 18.27 -31.78 -16.25
C LYS A 113 17.30 -31.63 -15.08
N LYS A 114 17.57 -30.68 -14.18
CA LYS A 114 16.59 -30.26 -13.16
C LYS A 114 15.50 -29.43 -13.86
N ARG A 115 14.26 -29.91 -13.84
CA ARG A 115 13.08 -29.18 -14.34
C ARG A 115 12.07 -29.10 -13.21
N LYS A 116 11.61 -27.89 -12.85
CA LYS A 116 10.44 -27.70 -11.99
C LYS A 116 9.20 -27.58 -12.87
N LYS A 117 8.10 -28.20 -12.46
CA LYS A 117 6.79 -28.00 -13.09
C LYS A 117 6.40 -26.54 -12.88
N ARG A 118 6.08 -25.81 -13.95
CA ARG A 118 5.43 -24.50 -13.84
C ARG A 118 3.95 -24.79 -13.55
N ASP A 119 3.32 -23.99 -12.69
CA ASP A 119 1.86 -23.99 -12.45
C ASP A 119 1.30 -24.98 -11.42
N VAL A 120 1.75 -24.87 -10.17
CA VAL A 120 0.91 -25.19 -9.00
C VAL A 120 1.17 -24.11 -7.95
N TYR A 121 0.20 -23.23 -7.70
CA TYR A 121 0.24 -22.33 -6.54
C TYR A 121 0.53 -23.17 -5.29
N THR A 122 1.60 -22.82 -4.59
CA THR A 122 1.96 -23.45 -3.32
C THR A 122 1.83 -22.37 -2.26
N GLU A 123 1.09 -22.66 -1.19
CA GLU A 123 0.94 -21.71 -0.08
C GLU A 123 2.30 -21.33 0.50
N PRO A 124 2.49 -20.08 0.92
CA PRO A 124 3.71 -19.66 1.60
C PRO A 124 4.04 -20.57 2.80
N ILE A 125 5.30 -20.94 2.91
CA ILE A 125 5.80 -21.84 3.97
C ILE A 125 6.35 -21.07 5.20
N ASP A 126 6.21 -19.75 5.20
CA ASP A 126 6.78 -18.85 6.20
C ASP A 126 6.16 -19.05 7.58
N PRO A 127 6.95 -19.00 8.66
CA PRO A 127 6.55 -19.49 9.98
C PRO A 127 5.34 -18.76 10.58
N LYS A 128 5.14 -17.48 10.24
CA LYS A 128 4.04 -16.64 10.72
C LYS A 128 2.90 -16.45 9.72
N PHE A 129 2.95 -17.06 8.53
CA PHE A 129 1.87 -16.94 7.54
C PHE A 129 0.51 -17.40 8.11
N LYS A 130 0.50 -18.44 8.96
CA LYS A 130 -0.73 -18.91 9.64
C LYS A 130 -1.28 -17.92 10.66
N ASP A 131 -0.44 -17.02 11.16
CA ASP A 131 -0.84 -15.97 12.09
C ASP A 131 -1.37 -14.73 11.36
N GLN A 132 -1.06 -14.55 10.07
CA GLN A 132 -1.58 -13.51 9.17
C GLN A 132 -3.02 -13.79 8.72
N TRP A 133 -3.93 -13.82 9.71
CA TRP A 133 -5.34 -14.13 9.56
C TRP A 133 -6.08 -13.26 8.54
N TYR A 134 -5.58 -12.05 8.27
CA TYR A 134 -6.15 -11.10 7.33
C TYR A 134 -5.77 -11.40 5.87
N LEU A 135 -4.76 -12.23 5.59
CA LEU A 135 -4.40 -12.68 4.24
C LEU A 135 -5.15 -13.95 3.84
N TYR A 136 -5.34 -14.85 4.81
CA TYR A 136 -6.07 -16.09 4.62
C TYR A 136 -6.69 -16.57 5.94
N ASN A 137 -7.99 -16.87 5.88
CA ASN A 137 -8.76 -17.45 6.95
C ASN A 137 -9.76 -18.47 6.37
N SER A 138 -9.90 -19.63 7.00
CA SER A 138 -10.79 -20.69 6.50
C SER A 138 -12.28 -20.32 6.54
N ASN A 139 -12.65 -19.30 7.30
CA ASN A 139 -14.01 -18.76 7.37
C ASN A 139 -14.26 -17.60 6.39
N HIS A 140 -13.32 -17.31 5.48
CA HIS A 140 -13.39 -16.24 4.49
C HIS A 140 -13.58 -14.82 5.09
N ARG A 141 -13.15 -14.61 6.33
CA ARG A 141 -12.95 -13.28 6.93
C ARG A 141 -11.49 -12.87 6.80
N ASP A 142 -11.11 -12.58 5.57
CA ASP A 142 -9.78 -12.16 5.12
C ASP A 142 -9.92 -11.20 3.93
N LEU A 143 -8.80 -10.71 3.41
CA LEU A 143 -8.74 -9.81 2.26
C LEU A 143 -8.73 -10.55 0.92
N ASN A 144 -8.94 -11.87 0.94
CA ASN A 144 -8.96 -12.75 -0.22
C ASN A 144 -7.66 -12.72 -1.06
N ALA A 145 -6.53 -12.40 -0.43
CA ALA A 145 -5.21 -12.27 -1.07
C ALA A 145 -4.76 -13.61 -1.70
N LYS A 146 -5.01 -14.72 -1.00
CA LYS A 146 -4.73 -16.08 -1.50
C LYS A 146 -5.37 -16.37 -2.87
N ALA A 147 -6.61 -15.92 -3.09
CA ALA A 147 -7.28 -16.15 -4.37
C ALA A 147 -6.66 -15.30 -5.49
N ALA A 148 -6.16 -14.09 -5.20
CA ALA A 148 -5.39 -13.31 -6.18
C ALA A 148 -4.05 -13.99 -6.52
N TRP A 149 -3.34 -14.54 -5.53
CA TRP A 149 -2.10 -15.30 -5.75
C TRP A 149 -2.34 -16.58 -6.57
N GLN A 150 -3.48 -17.24 -6.37
CA GLN A 150 -3.89 -18.40 -7.18
C GLN A 150 -4.19 -18.02 -8.64
N LEU A 151 -4.60 -16.79 -8.90
CA LEU A 151 -4.72 -16.24 -10.26
C LEU A 151 -3.36 -15.87 -10.89
N GLY A 152 -2.27 -15.93 -10.11
CA GLY A 152 -0.90 -15.70 -10.56
C GLY A 152 -0.38 -14.28 -10.34
N TYR A 153 -1.09 -13.44 -9.59
CA TYR A 153 -0.71 -12.05 -9.31
C TYR A 153 -0.11 -11.96 -7.91
N THR A 154 1.11 -11.45 -7.80
CA THR A 154 1.90 -11.39 -6.56
C THR A 154 2.55 -10.01 -6.33
N GLY A 155 2.16 -9.01 -7.14
CA GLY A 155 2.67 -7.64 -7.15
C GLY A 155 3.87 -7.44 -8.07
N LYS A 156 4.21 -8.44 -8.89
CA LYS A 156 5.45 -8.44 -9.64
C LYS A 156 5.50 -7.30 -10.65
N GLY A 157 6.59 -6.52 -10.59
CA GLY A 157 6.83 -5.41 -11.51
C GLY A 157 6.16 -4.10 -11.10
N VAL A 158 5.48 -4.07 -9.94
CA VAL A 158 4.95 -2.85 -9.33
C VAL A 158 5.89 -2.37 -8.24
N VAL A 159 6.07 -1.05 -8.13
CA VAL A 159 6.93 -0.41 -7.14
C VAL A 159 6.09 0.36 -6.13
N VAL A 160 6.25 0.03 -4.85
CA VAL A 160 5.57 0.70 -3.73
C VAL A 160 6.58 1.42 -2.85
N SER A 161 6.26 2.60 -2.34
CA SER A 161 7.09 3.35 -1.39
C SER A 161 6.30 3.72 -0.14
N ILE A 162 6.91 3.48 1.02
CA ILE A 162 6.36 3.82 2.34
C ILE A 162 6.89 5.19 2.77
N LEU A 163 6.01 6.19 2.89
CA LEU A 163 6.39 7.55 3.32
C LEU A 163 6.26 7.66 4.84
N ASP A 164 7.34 7.48 5.60
CA ASP A 164 7.27 7.26 7.05
C ASP A 164 8.58 7.59 7.80
N ASP A 165 8.90 6.85 8.86
CA ASP A 165 10.08 6.99 9.74
C ASP A 165 11.34 6.25 9.25
N GLY A 166 11.27 5.69 8.04
CA GLY A 166 12.34 4.94 7.38
C GLY A 166 12.03 3.45 7.19
N ILE A 167 12.90 2.76 6.45
CA ILE A 167 12.77 1.33 6.14
C ILE A 167 14.09 0.60 6.41
N GLU A 168 14.04 -0.45 7.23
CA GLU A 168 15.19 -1.34 7.45
C GLU A 168 15.46 -2.17 6.19
N LYS A 169 16.12 -1.56 5.20
CA LYS A 169 16.37 -2.14 3.87
C LYS A 169 17.13 -3.46 3.89
N ASN A 170 17.91 -3.70 4.95
CA ASN A 170 18.66 -4.93 5.18
C ASN A 170 17.90 -5.98 6.01
N HIS A 171 16.62 -5.74 6.34
CA HIS A 171 15.78 -6.72 7.01
C HIS A 171 15.71 -8.01 6.16
N PRO A 172 15.89 -9.21 6.75
CA PRO A 172 15.93 -10.48 5.99
C PRO A 172 14.70 -10.70 5.10
N ASP A 173 13.57 -10.20 5.55
CA ASP A 173 12.27 -10.32 4.89
C ASP A 173 11.94 -9.16 3.93
N LEU A 174 12.81 -8.16 3.79
CA LEU A 174 12.62 -7.02 2.86
C LEU A 174 13.73 -6.93 1.81
N SER A 175 14.95 -7.34 2.16
CA SER A 175 16.16 -7.08 1.36
C SER A 175 16.13 -7.55 -0.10
N GLU A 176 15.41 -8.63 -0.43
CA GLU A 176 15.25 -9.09 -1.83
C GLU A 176 14.29 -8.20 -2.64
N ASN A 177 13.27 -7.68 -1.98
CA ASN A 177 12.26 -6.80 -2.58
C ASN A 177 12.62 -5.32 -2.47
N TYR A 178 13.61 -4.96 -1.64
CA TYR A 178 14.05 -3.58 -1.46
C TYR A 178 14.45 -2.94 -2.80
N ASP A 179 14.06 -1.68 -2.95
CA ASP A 179 14.34 -0.86 -4.12
C ASP A 179 14.91 0.51 -3.71
N PRO A 180 16.19 0.80 -4.00
CA PRO A 180 16.79 2.09 -3.70
C PRO A 180 16.19 3.23 -4.52
N ASP A 181 15.68 2.98 -5.73
CA ASP A 181 15.07 4.02 -6.57
C ASP A 181 13.64 4.37 -6.10
N ALA A 182 13.07 3.58 -5.20
CA ALA A 182 11.83 3.87 -4.49
C ALA A 182 12.06 4.51 -3.10
N SER A 183 13.31 4.86 -2.79
CA SER A 183 13.75 5.21 -1.44
C SER A 183 14.52 6.53 -1.38
N TYR A 184 14.39 7.24 -0.26
CA TYR A 184 15.19 8.44 0.01
C TYR A 184 15.10 8.83 1.50
N ASP A 185 16.12 9.48 2.04
CA ASP A 185 16.07 10.12 3.35
C ASP A 185 15.95 11.64 3.19
N VAL A 186 14.75 12.16 3.45
CA VAL A 186 14.48 13.60 3.37
C VAL A 186 14.91 14.31 4.66
N ASN A 187 14.95 13.59 5.79
CA ASN A 187 15.35 14.17 7.07
C ASN A 187 16.84 14.51 7.08
N ASP A 188 17.70 13.61 6.60
CA ASP A 188 19.16 13.79 6.56
C ASP A 188 19.70 14.17 5.17
N GLY A 189 18.86 14.10 4.13
CA GLY A 189 19.16 14.61 2.79
C GLY A 189 20.07 13.70 1.96
N ASP A 190 19.90 12.39 2.09
CA ASP A 190 20.73 11.37 1.44
C ASP A 190 19.87 10.18 0.94
N PRO A 191 20.40 9.25 0.12
CA PRO A 191 19.58 8.19 -0.49
C PRO A 191 19.30 6.99 0.44
N ASP A 192 19.83 6.96 1.66
CA ASP A 192 19.68 5.81 2.56
C ASP A 192 18.54 6.02 3.58
N PRO A 193 17.35 5.41 3.41
CA PRO A 193 16.22 5.58 4.32
C PRO A 193 16.33 4.74 5.61
N GLN A 194 17.53 4.31 6.01
CA GLN A 194 17.70 3.44 7.17
C GLN A 194 17.13 4.12 8.43
N PRO A 195 16.27 3.44 9.22
CA PRO A 195 15.73 4.03 10.42
C PRO A 195 16.84 4.24 11.45
N ARG A 196 16.79 5.37 12.14
CA ARG A 196 17.65 5.62 13.29
C ARG A 196 17.20 4.77 14.47
N TYR A 197 18.07 3.87 14.94
CA TYR A 197 17.76 3.00 16.07
C TYR A 197 17.76 3.76 17.40
N THR A 198 16.65 3.69 18.13
CA THR A 198 16.54 4.20 19.51
C THR A 198 16.34 3.05 20.50
N GLN A 199 16.42 3.37 21.80
CA GLN A 199 16.11 2.39 22.86
C GLN A 199 14.61 2.02 22.87
N LEU A 200 13.74 2.98 22.56
CA LEU A 200 12.29 2.80 22.53
C LEU A 200 11.77 2.23 21.18
N ASN A 201 12.66 2.12 20.18
CA ASN A 201 12.34 1.73 18.81
C ASN A 201 11.23 2.63 18.22
N ASP A 202 11.42 3.94 18.32
CA ASP A 202 10.43 4.92 17.86
C ASP A 202 10.25 4.81 16.34
N ASN A 203 11.37 4.68 15.60
CA ASN A 203 11.43 4.59 14.15
C ASN A 203 11.22 3.16 13.60
N ARG A 204 10.17 2.48 14.07
CA ARG A 204 9.86 1.09 13.65
C ARG A 204 8.71 1.01 12.66
N HIS A 205 7.98 2.11 12.49
CA HIS A 205 6.67 2.13 11.88
C HIS A 205 6.75 1.84 10.37
N GLY A 206 7.60 2.53 9.62
CA GLY A 206 7.79 2.32 8.18
C GLY A 206 8.28 0.91 7.84
N THR A 207 9.14 0.33 8.67
CA THR A 207 9.59 -1.07 8.51
C THR A 207 8.46 -2.07 8.69
N ARG A 208 7.50 -1.81 9.60
CA ARG A 208 6.32 -2.66 9.78
C ARG A 208 5.38 -2.57 8.58
N CYS A 209 5.10 -1.35 8.12
CA CYS A 209 4.26 -1.10 6.94
C CYS A 209 4.85 -1.71 5.67
N ALA A 210 6.17 -1.64 5.47
CA ALA A 210 6.85 -2.23 4.32
C ALA A 210 6.65 -3.76 4.25
N GLY A 211 6.69 -4.45 5.38
CA GLY A 211 6.47 -5.90 5.44
C GLY A 211 5.05 -6.31 5.07
N GLU A 212 4.04 -5.51 5.43
CA GLU A 212 2.65 -5.78 5.06
C GLU A 212 2.44 -5.74 3.55
N VAL A 213 3.15 -4.84 2.86
CA VAL A 213 3.12 -4.75 1.40
C VAL A 213 3.92 -5.89 0.78
N ALA A 214 5.20 -6.03 1.11
CA ALA A 214 6.15 -6.79 0.29
C ALA A 214 7.17 -7.62 1.09
N ALA A 215 6.84 -8.09 2.29
CA ALA A 215 7.65 -9.13 2.94
C ALA A 215 7.81 -10.35 2.02
N VAL A 216 9.03 -10.87 1.94
CA VAL A 216 9.44 -11.89 0.97
C VAL A 216 8.80 -13.23 1.32
N ALA A 217 8.11 -13.85 0.36
CA ALA A 217 7.50 -15.16 0.57
C ALA A 217 8.51 -16.32 0.38
N ASN A 218 8.30 -17.39 1.13
CA ASN A 218 9.04 -18.66 1.09
C ASN A 218 10.52 -18.56 1.43
N ASN A 219 10.90 -17.63 2.31
CA ASN A 219 12.26 -17.48 2.83
C ASN A 219 12.44 -18.09 4.23
N GLN A 220 11.37 -18.66 4.82
CA GLN A 220 11.34 -19.24 6.17
C GLN A 220 11.54 -18.22 7.28
N TYR A 221 11.25 -16.95 7.02
CA TYR A 221 11.37 -15.85 7.95
C TYR A 221 10.02 -15.16 8.13
N CYS A 222 9.68 -14.71 9.35
CA CYS A 222 8.44 -13.99 9.68
C CYS A 222 7.20 -14.47 8.88
N GLY A 223 6.56 -13.58 8.11
CA GLY A 223 5.33 -13.81 7.36
C GLY A 223 5.53 -13.52 5.87
N VAL A 224 4.49 -13.01 5.19
CA VAL A 224 4.56 -12.59 3.78
C VAL A 224 3.81 -11.28 3.56
N GLY A 225 4.26 -10.49 2.59
CA GLY A 225 3.53 -9.31 2.13
C GLY A 225 2.33 -9.70 1.27
N VAL A 226 1.32 -8.81 1.19
CA VAL A 226 0.20 -8.97 0.26
C VAL A 226 0.70 -9.10 -1.18
N ALA A 227 1.70 -8.29 -1.54
CA ALA A 227 2.36 -8.20 -2.83
C ALA A 227 3.84 -8.62 -2.69
N TYR A 228 4.06 -9.86 -2.26
CA TYR A 228 5.39 -10.40 -1.91
C TYR A 228 6.42 -10.46 -3.06
N ASN A 229 6.08 -10.10 -4.30
CA ASN A 229 7.02 -9.90 -5.40
C ASN A 229 7.04 -8.46 -5.96
N ALA A 230 6.32 -7.52 -5.34
CA ALA A 230 6.49 -6.11 -5.61
C ALA A 230 7.86 -5.63 -5.13
N LYS A 231 8.31 -4.52 -5.71
CA LYS A 231 9.44 -3.76 -5.19
C LYS A 231 8.96 -2.81 -4.10
N ILE A 232 9.77 -2.67 -3.05
CA ILE A 232 9.43 -1.86 -1.87
C ILE A 232 10.56 -0.91 -1.54
N GLY A 233 10.25 0.38 -1.47
CA GLY A 233 11.14 1.40 -0.95
C GLY A 233 10.55 2.06 0.30
N GLY A 234 11.29 3.03 0.83
CA GLY A 234 10.82 3.85 1.93
C GLY A 234 11.43 5.23 1.88
N VAL A 235 10.64 6.22 2.27
CA VAL A 235 11.07 7.59 2.44
C VAL A 235 11.12 7.90 3.92
N ARG A 236 12.31 8.16 4.46
CA ARG A 236 12.47 8.63 5.85
C ARG A 236 12.21 10.13 5.87
N MET A 237 11.06 10.51 6.41
CA MET A 237 10.59 11.89 6.47
C MET A 237 9.93 12.27 7.80
N LEU A 238 9.55 11.31 8.65
CA LEU A 238 8.94 11.55 9.97
C LEU A 238 9.92 11.59 11.15
N ASP A 239 11.19 11.22 10.98
CA ASP A 239 12.19 11.23 12.07
C ASP A 239 12.91 12.59 12.18
N GLY A 240 12.12 13.67 12.16
CA GLY A 240 12.61 15.05 12.17
C GLY A 240 11.48 16.07 12.06
N GLU A 241 11.84 17.34 11.82
CA GLU A 241 10.84 18.39 11.58
C GLU A 241 10.15 18.16 10.22
N VAL A 242 8.83 17.99 10.25
CA VAL A 242 8.01 17.84 9.03
C VAL A 242 7.51 19.22 8.60
N THR A 243 7.91 19.64 7.40
CA THR A 243 7.51 20.93 6.80
C THR A 243 6.83 20.69 5.44
N ASP A 244 6.13 21.69 4.90
CA ASP A 244 5.50 21.62 3.56
C ASP A 244 6.50 21.19 2.46
N MET A 245 7.78 21.57 2.59
CA MET A 245 8.84 21.15 1.67
C MET A 245 9.17 19.66 1.81
N VAL A 246 9.31 19.17 3.05
CA VAL A 246 9.60 17.75 3.35
C VAL A 246 8.49 16.86 2.80
N GLU A 247 7.24 17.24 3.04
CA GLU A 247 6.08 16.53 2.51
C GLU A 247 6.06 16.53 0.98
N ALA A 248 6.26 17.70 0.36
CA ALA A 248 6.25 17.82 -1.10
C ALA A 248 7.36 17.01 -1.77
N GLN A 249 8.58 17.02 -1.21
CA GLN A 249 9.69 16.20 -1.71
C GLN A 249 9.39 14.71 -1.58
N SER A 250 8.82 14.28 -0.44
CA SER A 250 8.45 12.89 -0.20
C SER A 250 7.37 12.40 -1.17
N LEU A 251 6.31 13.20 -1.34
CA LEU A 251 5.18 12.91 -2.25
C LEU A 251 5.57 12.92 -3.74
N SER A 252 6.65 13.61 -4.10
CA SER A 252 7.12 13.75 -5.48
C SER A 252 8.39 12.96 -5.77
N LEU A 253 8.81 12.06 -4.88
CA LEU A 253 9.97 11.21 -5.11
C LEU A 253 9.72 10.29 -6.30
N ASN A 254 10.56 10.37 -7.34
CA ASN A 254 10.63 9.43 -8.47
C ASN A 254 9.26 8.96 -9.01
N PRO A 255 8.35 9.87 -9.43
CA PRO A 255 6.96 9.54 -9.75
C PRO A 255 6.80 8.79 -11.07
N GLN A 256 7.88 8.62 -11.84
CA GLN A 256 7.91 7.77 -13.03
C GLN A 256 8.35 6.33 -12.74
N HIS A 257 8.90 6.10 -11.54
CA HIS A 257 9.38 4.80 -11.08
C HIS A 257 8.44 4.20 -10.03
N ILE A 258 8.03 5.00 -9.04
CA ILE A 258 7.13 4.58 -7.97
C ILE A 258 5.69 4.60 -8.48
N ASP A 259 4.99 3.47 -8.35
CA ASP A 259 3.59 3.37 -8.72
C ASP A 259 2.65 3.80 -7.59
N VAL A 260 2.94 3.33 -6.38
CA VAL A 260 2.08 3.47 -5.21
C VAL A 260 2.86 4.08 -4.05
N TYR A 261 2.28 5.10 -3.44
CA TYR A 261 2.78 5.72 -2.21
C TYR A 261 1.83 5.38 -1.09
N SER A 262 2.33 4.81 0.00
CA SER A 262 1.55 4.51 1.20
C SER A 262 1.98 5.44 2.33
N ALA A 263 1.02 6.15 2.92
CA ALA A 263 1.24 7.07 4.02
C ALA A 263 0.16 6.92 5.09
N SER A 264 0.52 7.23 6.33
CA SER A 264 -0.39 7.19 7.48
C SER A 264 -0.14 8.31 8.48
N TRP A 265 0.38 9.42 7.97
CA TRP A 265 0.58 10.66 8.72
C TRP A 265 -0.43 11.71 8.26
N GLY A 266 -0.60 12.74 9.08
CA GLY A 266 -1.57 13.81 8.90
C GLY A 266 -1.49 14.78 10.07
N PRO A 267 -2.51 15.63 10.26
CA PRO A 267 -2.64 16.46 11.45
C PRO A 267 -2.73 15.61 12.72
N GLU A 268 -2.64 16.26 13.89
CA GLU A 268 -2.84 15.58 15.17
C GLU A 268 -4.28 15.07 15.30
N ASP A 269 -4.43 13.78 15.59
CA ASP A 269 -5.70 13.05 15.74
C ASP A 269 -6.40 13.34 17.10
N ASP A 270 -6.56 14.62 17.43
CA ASP A 270 -6.95 15.14 18.75
C ASP A 270 -8.42 15.56 18.86
N GLY A 271 -9.21 15.39 17.80
CA GLY A 271 -10.62 15.79 17.78
C GLY A 271 -10.85 17.30 17.77
N LYS A 272 -9.81 18.13 17.53
CA LYS A 272 -9.90 19.61 17.53
C LYS A 272 -9.20 20.26 16.34
N THR A 273 -8.17 19.62 15.80
CA THR A 273 -7.35 20.15 14.71
C THR A 273 -8.12 20.12 13.39
N VAL A 274 -7.87 21.12 12.54
CA VAL A 274 -8.34 21.18 11.15
C VAL A 274 -7.15 21.66 10.35
N ASP A 275 -6.50 20.76 9.63
CA ASP A 275 -5.31 21.09 8.86
C ASP A 275 -5.13 20.11 7.70
N GLY A 276 -4.28 20.44 6.75
CA GLY A 276 -4.03 19.60 5.59
C GLY A 276 -2.85 20.11 4.78
N PRO A 277 -2.61 19.53 3.58
CA PRO A 277 -1.42 19.84 2.81
C PRO A 277 -1.35 21.33 2.52
N ALA A 278 -0.19 21.92 2.79
CA ALA A 278 0.11 23.29 2.46
C ALA A 278 0.37 23.41 0.93
N LYS A 279 0.98 24.51 0.48
CA LYS A 279 0.99 24.85 -0.94
C LYS A 279 1.79 23.84 -1.76
N LEU A 280 2.97 23.45 -1.29
CA LEU A 280 3.87 22.57 -2.02
C LEU A 280 3.35 21.13 -2.00
N ALA A 281 2.88 20.64 -0.85
CA ALA A 281 2.28 19.30 -0.77
C ALA A 281 1.03 19.16 -1.65
N LYS A 282 0.16 20.18 -1.72
CA LYS A 282 -0.98 20.21 -2.65
C LYS A 282 -0.54 20.14 -4.12
N GLU A 283 0.50 20.86 -4.48
CA GLU A 283 1.07 20.83 -5.83
C GLU A 283 1.73 19.47 -6.12
N ALA A 284 2.40 18.86 -5.15
CA ALA A 284 3.00 17.53 -5.29
C ALA A 284 1.93 16.46 -5.54
N PHE A 285 0.81 16.48 -4.81
CA PHE A 285 -0.33 15.60 -5.12
C PHE A 285 -0.85 15.82 -6.54
N LEU A 286 -1.09 17.08 -6.93
CA LEU A 286 -1.61 17.43 -8.25
C LEU A 286 -0.69 16.93 -9.37
N ARG A 287 0.62 17.18 -9.26
CA ARG A 287 1.61 16.69 -10.22
C ARG A 287 1.72 15.17 -10.21
N GLY A 288 1.69 14.55 -9.04
CA GLY A 288 1.69 13.09 -8.90
C GLY A 288 0.57 12.45 -9.71
N VAL A 289 -0.67 12.91 -9.54
CA VAL A 289 -1.83 12.32 -10.25
C VAL A 289 -1.94 12.72 -11.73
N ILE A 290 -1.27 13.79 -12.18
CA ILE A 290 -1.29 14.24 -13.59
C ILE A 290 -0.12 13.67 -14.38
N GLU A 291 1.09 13.67 -13.81
CA GLU A 291 2.34 13.42 -14.51
C GLU A 291 2.93 12.05 -14.13
N GLY A 292 2.66 11.55 -12.91
CA GLY A 292 3.21 10.29 -12.41
C GLY A 292 2.80 9.09 -13.27
N ARG A 293 3.62 8.03 -13.23
CA ARG A 293 3.41 6.78 -13.98
C ARG A 293 3.13 7.01 -15.46
N GLY A 294 3.93 7.87 -16.11
CA GLY A 294 3.76 8.21 -17.52
C GLY A 294 2.45 8.92 -17.85
N GLY A 295 1.86 9.66 -16.90
CA GLY A 295 0.58 10.33 -17.04
C GLY A 295 -0.65 9.52 -16.63
N LEU A 296 -0.47 8.27 -16.14
CA LEU A 296 -1.55 7.49 -15.52
C LEU A 296 -1.90 8.02 -14.12
N GLY A 297 -0.96 8.71 -13.48
CA GLY A 297 -1.06 9.29 -12.15
C GLY A 297 -0.60 8.33 -11.05
N SER A 298 0.24 8.85 -10.15
CA SER A 298 0.64 8.21 -8.91
C SER A 298 -0.57 7.84 -8.06
N ILE A 299 -0.51 6.68 -7.40
CA ILE A 299 -1.58 6.23 -6.49
C ILE A 299 -1.14 6.50 -5.05
N PHE A 300 -1.80 7.44 -4.38
CA PHE A 300 -1.54 7.76 -2.98
C PHE A 300 -2.56 7.03 -2.09
N VAL A 301 -2.12 6.09 -1.27
CA VAL A 301 -2.94 5.35 -0.31
C VAL A 301 -2.74 5.97 1.07
N TRP A 302 -3.83 6.28 1.76
CA TRP A 302 -3.79 7.03 3.01
C TRP A 302 -4.57 6.34 4.12
N ALA A 303 -4.01 6.30 5.33
CA ALA A 303 -4.77 5.90 6.52
C ALA A 303 -5.77 7.01 6.92
N SER A 304 -6.95 6.63 7.38
CA SER A 304 -8.00 7.60 7.72
C SER A 304 -7.88 8.28 9.08
N GLY A 305 -6.82 8.02 9.86
CA GLY A 305 -6.61 8.60 11.20
C GLY A 305 -6.95 7.67 12.38
N ASN A 306 -6.47 8.00 13.57
CA ASN A 306 -6.58 7.21 14.81
C ASN A 306 -7.30 7.95 15.96
N GLY A 307 -7.98 9.06 15.67
CA GLY A 307 -8.64 9.97 16.61
C GLY A 307 -10.04 9.55 17.07
N GLY A 308 -10.45 8.30 16.82
CA GLY A 308 -11.80 7.81 17.17
C GLY A 308 -12.15 7.93 18.67
N ARG A 309 -11.15 7.79 19.56
CA ARG A 309 -11.31 8.00 21.01
C ARG A 309 -11.62 9.45 21.36
N GLU A 310 -10.96 10.37 20.65
CA GLU A 310 -11.11 11.82 20.79
C GLU A 310 -12.30 12.36 19.97
N LYS A 311 -13.12 11.47 19.40
CA LYS A 311 -14.28 11.81 18.57
C LYS A 311 -13.89 12.72 17.39
N ASP A 312 -12.74 12.44 16.79
CA ASP A 312 -12.33 13.15 15.59
C ASP A 312 -13.15 12.74 14.36
N SER A 313 -13.05 13.55 13.30
CA SER A 313 -13.70 13.29 12.03
C SER A 313 -12.73 13.60 10.90
N CYS A 314 -12.32 12.55 10.20
CA CYS A 314 -11.27 12.59 9.18
C CYS A 314 -11.49 13.55 8.00
N ASN A 315 -12.68 14.12 7.81
CA ASN A 315 -12.85 15.24 6.87
C ASN A 315 -12.16 16.55 7.34
N CYS A 316 -11.70 16.61 8.59
CA CYS A 316 -10.87 17.68 9.15
C CYS A 316 -9.37 17.48 8.87
N ASP A 317 -8.97 16.30 8.39
CA ASP A 317 -7.65 16.02 7.85
C ASP A 317 -7.67 16.20 6.33
N GLY A 318 -6.97 17.22 5.83
CA GLY A 318 -6.92 17.55 4.41
C GLY A 318 -6.11 16.58 3.54
N TYR A 319 -5.31 15.67 4.12
CA TYR A 319 -4.60 14.61 3.38
C TYR A 319 -5.58 13.47 3.06
N THR A 320 -6.26 12.91 4.06
CA THR A 320 -7.28 11.86 3.86
C THR A 320 -8.57 12.36 3.20
N ASN A 321 -8.90 13.65 3.32
CA ASN A 321 -10.04 14.28 2.64
C ASN A 321 -9.75 14.70 1.18
N SER A 322 -8.50 14.58 0.73
CA SER A 322 -8.12 14.89 -0.66
C SER A 322 -8.78 13.93 -1.65
N ILE A 323 -9.12 14.41 -2.85
CA ILE A 323 -9.59 13.51 -3.92
C ILE A 323 -8.45 12.67 -4.50
N TYR A 324 -7.21 13.11 -4.31
CA TYR A 324 -6.00 12.49 -4.86
C TYR A 324 -5.50 11.32 -4.02
N THR A 325 -6.03 11.16 -2.81
CA THR A 325 -5.71 10.07 -1.91
C THR A 325 -6.82 9.02 -1.93
N LEU A 326 -6.42 7.76 -1.81
CA LEU A 326 -7.28 6.61 -1.66
C LEU A 326 -7.29 6.26 -0.18
N SER A 327 -8.25 6.84 0.53
CA SER A 327 -8.33 6.79 1.99
C SER A 327 -8.94 5.49 2.50
N ILE A 328 -8.25 4.85 3.45
CA ILE A 328 -8.53 3.52 3.98
C ILE A 328 -8.72 3.57 5.49
N SER A 329 -9.85 3.04 5.94
CA SER A 329 -10.16 2.84 7.36
C SER A 329 -9.91 1.39 7.80
N SER A 330 -10.18 1.08 9.06
CA SER A 330 -9.90 -0.23 9.65
C SER A 330 -11.16 -0.98 10.08
N SER A 331 -11.10 -2.30 9.99
CA SER A 331 -12.01 -3.22 10.68
C SER A 331 -11.24 -4.13 11.64
N THR A 332 -11.86 -4.48 12.76
CA THR A 332 -11.30 -5.50 13.66
C THR A 332 -11.45 -6.90 13.07
N GLN A 333 -10.80 -7.89 13.67
CA GLN A 333 -10.95 -9.30 13.29
C GLN A 333 -12.40 -9.79 13.26
N ASN A 334 -13.24 -9.30 14.17
CA ASN A 334 -14.65 -9.69 14.22
C ASN A 334 -15.56 -8.83 13.35
N GLY A 335 -15.01 -7.90 12.58
CA GLY A 335 -15.77 -7.03 11.69
C GLY A 335 -16.34 -5.80 12.37
N ASN A 336 -15.88 -5.42 13.56
CA ASN A 336 -16.36 -4.23 14.27
C ASN A 336 -15.56 -2.98 13.88
N VAL A 337 -16.09 -1.79 14.19
CA VAL A 337 -15.36 -0.52 14.05
C VAL A 337 -14.37 -0.44 15.21
N PRO A 338 -13.04 -0.38 14.96
CA PRO A 338 -12.05 -0.25 16.02
C PRO A 338 -12.20 1.06 16.79
N TRP A 339 -11.80 1.08 18.07
CA TRP A 339 -11.96 2.23 18.96
C TRP A 339 -11.21 3.49 18.50
N TYR A 340 -10.17 3.33 17.69
CA TYR A 340 -9.37 4.42 17.14
C TYR A 340 -9.86 4.92 15.78
N SER A 341 -10.72 4.19 15.08
CA SER A 341 -11.11 4.55 13.70
C SER A 341 -11.93 5.84 13.68
N GLU A 342 -11.62 6.70 12.71
CA GLU A 342 -12.38 7.92 12.44
C GLU A 342 -13.40 7.72 11.33
N ALA A 343 -14.57 8.33 11.48
CA ALA A 343 -15.64 8.27 10.49
C ALA A 343 -15.75 9.60 9.71
N CYS A 344 -15.77 9.51 8.38
CA CYS A 344 -15.99 10.63 7.50
C CYS A 344 -16.46 10.16 6.11
N SER A 345 -16.93 11.10 5.31
CA SER A 345 -17.44 10.79 3.97
C SER A 345 -16.36 10.66 2.90
N SER A 346 -15.10 10.98 3.20
CA SER A 346 -13.98 10.86 2.26
C SER A 346 -13.41 9.44 2.14
N THR A 347 -13.57 8.59 3.17
CA THR A 347 -13.09 7.21 3.15
C THR A 347 -13.67 6.43 1.97
N LEU A 348 -12.81 5.72 1.22
CA LEU A 348 -13.23 4.89 0.10
C LEU A 348 -13.52 3.45 0.51
N ALA A 349 -12.67 2.86 1.34
CA ALA A 349 -12.77 1.44 1.70
C ALA A 349 -12.07 1.13 3.03
N THR A 350 -12.02 -0.15 3.36
CA THR A 350 -11.50 -0.68 4.62
C THR A 350 -10.60 -1.87 4.39
N THR A 351 -9.57 -2.03 5.22
CA THR A 351 -8.89 -3.31 5.40
C THR A 351 -8.89 -3.70 6.88
N TYR A 352 -8.41 -4.90 7.19
CA TYR A 352 -8.28 -5.32 8.58
C TYR A 352 -7.13 -4.60 9.28
N SER A 353 -7.24 -4.49 10.61
CA SER A 353 -6.16 -4.07 11.50
C SER A 353 -6.42 -4.66 12.90
N SER A 354 -5.93 -4.02 13.94
CA SER A 354 -6.13 -4.37 15.33
C SER A 354 -7.55 -4.07 15.84
N GLY A 355 -7.87 -4.62 17.00
CA GLY A 355 -9.12 -4.35 17.71
C GLY A 355 -8.94 -4.39 19.22
N ASN A 356 -9.91 -5.01 19.89
CA ASN A 356 -9.83 -5.24 21.33
C ASN A 356 -8.73 -6.26 21.68
N ILE A 357 -8.38 -6.36 22.97
CA ILE A 357 -7.32 -7.25 23.46
C ILE A 357 -7.51 -8.74 23.12
N ASN A 358 -8.76 -9.16 22.86
CA ASN A 358 -9.11 -10.53 22.48
C ASN A 358 -9.09 -10.78 20.96
N GLU A 359 -8.80 -9.75 20.17
CA GLU A 359 -8.73 -9.81 18.71
C GLU A 359 -7.27 -9.83 18.27
N LYS A 360 -6.98 -10.59 17.22
CA LYS A 360 -5.64 -10.62 16.63
C LYS A 360 -5.29 -9.26 16.03
N GLN A 361 -3.98 -8.99 15.98
CA GLN A 361 -3.42 -7.77 15.40
C GLN A 361 -2.67 -8.11 14.10
N ILE A 362 -1.97 -7.12 13.54
CA ILE A 362 -1.21 -7.30 12.30
C ILE A 362 0.16 -7.91 12.60
N VAL A 363 0.48 -8.93 11.81
CA VAL A 363 1.74 -9.67 11.86
C VAL A 363 2.62 -9.23 10.69
N THR A 364 3.81 -8.69 10.95
CA THR A 364 4.69 -8.12 9.92
C THR A 364 6.15 -8.05 10.40
N THR A 365 7.05 -7.58 9.54
CA THR A 365 8.45 -7.26 9.85
C THR A 365 8.56 -6.20 10.94
N ASP A 366 9.64 -6.19 11.70
CA ASP A 366 9.88 -5.21 12.75
C ASP A 366 11.35 -4.82 12.81
N LEU A 367 11.61 -3.65 13.40
CA LEU A 367 12.95 -3.09 13.50
C LEU A 367 13.91 -4.05 14.23
N LYS A 368 15.19 -4.01 13.85
CA LYS A 368 16.27 -4.88 14.34
C LYS A 368 16.11 -6.33 13.87
N SER A 369 15.65 -6.51 12.63
CA SER A 369 15.46 -7.79 11.98
C SER A 369 14.62 -8.71 12.85
N LYS A 370 13.42 -8.25 13.20
CA LYS A 370 12.46 -8.95 14.04
C LYS A 370 11.15 -9.15 13.30
N CYS A 371 10.27 -9.91 13.92
CA CYS A 371 8.90 -10.08 13.49
C CYS A 371 8.00 -9.64 14.64
N THR A 372 6.95 -8.88 14.32
CA THR A 372 5.94 -8.46 15.28
C THR A 372 4.60 -9.10 14.95
N ASP A 373 3.79 -9.37 15.96
CA ASP A 373 2.38 -9.76 15.88
C ASP A 373 1.47 -8.71 16.52
N SER A 374 2.00 -7.50 16.72
CA SER A 374 1.36 -6.41 17.44
C SER A 374 1.45 -5.05 16.75
N HIS A 375 1.33 -5.04 15.41
CA HIS A 375 1.10 -3.81 14.68
C HIS A 375 -0.41 -3.46 14.65
N THR A 376 -0.73 -2.18 14.82
CA THR A 376 -2.06 -1.68 15.20
C THR A 376 -2.35 -0.32 14.55
N GLY A 377 -3.62 0.09 14.57
CA GLY A 377 -4.06 1.41 14.07
C GLY A 377 -4.46 1.39 12.59
N THR A 378 -5.06 2.49 12.12
CA THR A 378 -5.37 2.66 10.68
C THR A 378 -4.12 2.70 9.81
N SER A 379 -2.97 3.01 10.41
CA SER A 379 -1.67 2.95 9.76
C SER A 379 -1.23 1.56 9.34
N ALA A 380 -1.77 0.49 9.94
CA ALA A 380 -1.60 -0.88 9.45
C ALA A 380 -2.65 -1.28 8.38
N SER A 381 -3.71 -0.49 8.19
CA SER A 381 -4.71 -0.77 7.15
C SER A 381 -4.29 -0.26 5.77
N ALA A 382 -3.68 0.93 5.69
CA ALA A 382 -3.24 1.52 4.43
C ALA A 382 -2.18 0.67 3.68
N PRO A 383 -1.16 0.08 4.33
CA PRO A 383 -0.17 -0.77 3.66
C PRO A 383 -0.78 -2.05 3.07
N LEU A 384 -1.74 -2.68 3.77
CA LEU A 384 -2.48 -3.82 3.22
C LEU A 384 -3.23 -3.43 1.94
N ALA A 385 -3.86 -2.25 1.92
CA ALA A 385 -4.52 -1.73 0.73
C ALA A 385 -3.53 -1.43 -0.39
N ALA A 386 -2.38 -0.83 -0.09
CA ALA A 386 -1.31 -0.57 -1.06
C ALA A 386 -0.81 -1.87 -1.70
N GLY A 387 -0.67 -2.95 -0.91
CA GLY A 387 -0.35 -4.27 -1.42
C GLY A 387 -1.43 -4.83 -2.36
N ILE A 388 -2.72 -4.71 -1.99
CA ILE A 388 -3.84 -5.14 -2.87
C ILE A 388 -3.85 -4.36 -4.18
N ILE A 389 -3.61 -3.05 -4.11
CA ILE A 389 -3.51 -2.16 -5.28
C ILE A 389 -2.34 -2.58 -6.18
N ALA A 390 -1.21 -2.99 -5.60
CA ALA A 390 -0.09 -3.52 -6.38
C ALA A 390 -0.46 -4.82 -7.12
N LEU A 391 -1.27 -5.71 -6.53
CA LEU A 391 -1.79 -6.88 -7.24
C LEU A 391 -2.67 -6.47 -8.44
N ALA A 392 -3.53 -5.46 -8.26
CA ALA A 392 -4.39 -4.94 -9.33
C ALA A 392 -3.59 -4.27 -10.45
N LEU A 393 -2.53 -3.53 -10.12
CA LEU A 393 -1.63 -2.91 -11.11
C LEU A 393 -0.82 -3.94 -11.91
N GLU A 394 -0.40 -5.04 -11.29
CA GLU A 394 0.21 -6.15 -12.04
C GLU A 394 -0.79 -6.74 -13.04
N ALA A 395 -2.07 -6.82 -12.66
CA ALA A 395 -3.14 -7.32 -13.53
C ALA A 395 -3.45 -6.40 -14.70
N ASN A 396 -3.32 -5.08 -14.52
CA ASN A 396 -3.48 -4.09 -15.56
C ASN A 396 -2.64 -2.85 -15.26
N THR A 397 -1.49 -2.74 -15.93
CA THR A 397 -0.54 -1.62 -15.72
C THR A 397 -1.07 -0.30 -16.25
N ASN A 398 -2.11 -0.30 -17.08
CA ASN A 398 -2.69 0.90 -17.71
C ASN A 398 -3.77 1.57 -16.86
N LEU A 399 -4.04 1.09 -15.64
CA LEU A 399 -4.98 1.72 -14.73
C LEU A 399 -4.46 3.10 -14.30
N THR A 400 -5.30 4.11 -14.46
CA THR A 400 -5.06 5.45 -13.91
C THR A 400 -5.33 5.48 -12.40
N TRP A 401 -4.89 6.55 -11.73
CA TRP A 401 -5.21 6.77 -10.31
C TRP A 401 -6.72 6.77 -10.03
N ARG A 402 -7.54 7.28 -10.97
CA ARG A 402 -9.01 7.26 -10.88
C ARG A 402 -9.58 5.89 -11.16
N ASP A 403 -9.06 5.17 -12.16
CA ASP A 403 -9.48 3.79 -12.42
C ASP A 403 -9.33 2.92 -11.17
N MET A 404 -8.23 3.08 -10.43
CA MET A 404 -8.04 2.35 -9.17
C MET A 404 -9.12 2.66 -8.13
N GLN A 405 -9.50 3.94 -7.96
CA GLN A 405 -10.58 4.30 -7.04
C GLN A 405 -11.93 3.72 -7.48
N HIS A 406 -12.24 3.74 -8.79
CA HIS A 406 -13.44 3.10 -9.35
C HIS A 406 -13.46 1.59 -9.07
N LEU A 407 -12.34 0.90 -9.27
CA LEU A 407 -12.22 -0.53 -8.96
C LEU A 407 -12.49 -0.80 -7.48
N VAL A 408 -11.95 0.02 -6.58
CA VAL A 408 -12.21 -0.08 -5.13
C VAL A 408 -13.70 0.10 -4.81
N VAL A 409 -14.35 1.11 -5.37
CA VAL A 409 -15.79 1.37 -5.17
C VAL A 409 -16.65 0.18 -5.65
N GLN A 410 -16.29 -0.44 -6.77
CA GLN A 410 -17.08 -1.52 -7.36
C GLN A 410 -16.84 -2.90 -6.77
N THR A 411 -15.69 -3.12 -6.12
CA THR A 411 -15.28 -4.47 -5.67
C THR A 411 -15.23 -4.64 -4.16
N SER A 412 -15.22 -3.55 -3.39
CA SER A 412 -15.30 -3.58 -1.92
C SER A 412 -16.57 -4.27 -1.42
N ARG A 413 -16.46 -4.96 -0.27
CA ARG A 413 -17.51 -5.82 0.27
C ARG A 413 -18.00 -5.32 1.63
N PRO A 414 -19.28 -4.92 1.74
CA PRO A 414 -19.91 -4.59 3.03
C PRO A 414 -20.14 -5.80 3.95
N ALA A 415 -20.06 -7.02 3.39
CA ALA A 415 -20.38 -8.24 4.12
C ALA A 415 -19.46 -8.42 5.34
N HIS A 416 -20.03 -8.90 6.45
CA HIS A 416 -19.33 -9.16 7.72
C HIS A 416 -18.76 -7.94 8.44
N LEU A 417 -19.00 -6.72 7.94
CA LEU A 417 -18.67 -5.47 8.61
C LEU A 417 -19.88 -4.92 9.37
N LEU A 418 -19.68 -4.65 10.66
CA LEU A 418 -20.71 -4.32 11.63
C LEU A 418 -20.63 -2.83 11.99
N THR A 419 -21.65 -2.09 11.57
CA THR A 419 -21.86 -0.68 11.91
C THR A 419 -23.33 -0.30 11.75
N ASN A 420 -23.74 0.78 12.41
CA ASN A 420 -25.12 1.31 12.39
C ASN A 420 -25.36 2.34 11.27
N ASP A 421 -24.31 2.73 10.55
CA ASP A 421 -24.31 3.82 9.56
C ASP A 421 -24.37 3.35 8.10
N TRP A 422 -24.51 2.04 7.82
CA TRP A 422 -24.72 1.56 6.46
C TRP A 422 -25.95 2.22 5.82
N ARG A 423 -25.75 2.84 4.65
CA ARG A 423 -26.81 3.41 3.81
C ARG A 423 -26.64 2.95 2.37
N THR A 424 -27.74 2.87 1.63
CA THR A 424 -27.69 2.57 0.19
C THR A 424 -27.73 3.88 -0.56
N ASN A 425 -26.77 4.10 -1.46
CA ASN A 425 -26.69 5.29 -2.28
C ASN A 425 -27.62 5.22 -3.50
N GLY A 426 -27.67 6.27 -4.31
CA GLY A 426 -28.59 6.43 -5.45
C GLY A 426 -28.40 5.42 -6.59
N VAL A 427 -27.27 4.71 -6.62
CA VAL A 427 -26.97 3.64 -7.60
C VAL A 427 -27.03 2.24 -6.98
N GLY A 428 -27.53 2.11 -5.75
CA GLY A 428 -27.79 0.82 -5.11
C GLY A 428 -26.60 0.22 -4.34
N ARG A 429 -25.50 0.95 -4.14
CA ARG A 429 -24.34 0.47 -3.37
C ARG A 429 -24.50 0.81 -1.89
N LYS A 430 -24.11 -0.12 -1.01
CA LYS A 430 -24.00 0.17 0.43
C LYS A 430 -22.71 0.92 0.71
N VAL A 431 -22.82 2.00 1.47
CA VAL A 431 -21.70 2.85 1.91
C VAL A 431 -21.87 3.22 3.38
N SER A 432 -20.76 3.36 4.10
CA SER A 432 -20.66 3.69 5.52
C SER A 432 -19.59 4.77 5.71
N HIS A 433 -19.78 5.70 6.63
CA HIS A 433 -18.75 6.69 6.98
C HIS A 433 -17.59 6.05 7.75
N SER A 434 -17.82 4.90 8.38
CA SER A 434 -16.78 4.13 9.08
C SER A 434 -15.99 3.21 8.15
N TYR A 435 -16.61 2.75 7.06
CA TYR A 435 -16.03 1.71 6.19
C TYR A 435 -15.90 2.06 4.71
N GLY A 436 -16.35 3.23 4.27
CA GLY A 436 -16.54 3.54 2.86
C GLY A 436 -17.45 2.50 2.20
N TYR A 437 -17.02 1.97 1.06
CA TYR A 437 -17.73 0.91 0.31
C TYR A 437 -17.53 -0.50 0.89
N GLY A 438 -16.75 -0.65 1.96
CA GLY A 438 -16.53 -1.91 2.68
C GLY A 438 -15.11 -2.45 2.57
N LEU A 439 -14.96 -3.73 2.85
CA LEU A 439 -13.67 -4.40 2.92
C LEU A 439 -13.09 -4.63 1.52
N LEU A 440 -11.82 -4.28 1.29
CA LEU A 440 -11.13 -4.60 0.04
C LEU A 440 -11.08 -6.12 -0.19
N ASP A 441 -11.27 -6.53 -1.44
CA ASP A 441 -11.12 -7.92 -1.87
C ASP A 441 -10.09 -8.02 -2.99
N ALA A 442 -8.94 -8.62 -2.69
CA ALA A 442 -7.81 -8.71 -3.60
C ALA A 442 -8.12 -9.46 -4.90
N SER A 443 -8.92 -10.52 -4.84
CA SER A 443 -9.26 -11.30 -6.02
C SER A 443 -10.27 -10.58 -6.92
N ALA A 444 -11.26 -9.90 -6.31
CA ALA A 444 -12.28 -9.17 -7.04
C ALA A 444 -11.67 -7.97 -7.78
N ILE A 445 -10.80 -7.20 -7.11
CA ILE A 445 -10.15 -6.04 -7.73
C ILE A 445 -9.24 -6.46 -8.88
N VAL A 446 -8.44 -7.53 -8.71
CA VAL A 446 -7.59 -8.11 -9.76
C VAL A 446 -8.43 -8.64 -10.93
N THR A 447 -9.53 -9.33 -10.62
CA THR A 447 -10.41 -9.89 -11.65
C THR A 447 -11.05 -8.79 -12.49
N LEU A 448 -11.56 -7.73 -11.86
CA LEU A 448 -12.18 -6.62 -12.56
C LEU A 448 -11.14 -5.79 -13.35
N ALA A 449 -9.94 -5.58 -12.80
CA ALA A 449 -8.85 -4.86 -13.44
C ALA A 449 -8.50 -5.40 -14.84
N LYS A 450 -8.52 -6.73 -15.01
CA LYS A 450 -8.18 -7.40 -16.29
C LYS A 450 -9.11 -7.04 -17.45
N THR A 451 -10.35 -6.72 -17.15
CA THR A 451 -11.38 -6.36 -18.15
C THR A 451 -11.80 -4.89 -18.03
N TRP A 452 -11.08 -4.11 -17.21
CA TRP A 452 -11.42 -2.73 -16.96
C TRP A 452 -11.15 -1.87 -18.19
N THR A 453 -12.14 -1.07 -18.57
CA THR A 453 -11.97 -0.03 -19.57
C THR A 453 -11.71 1.27 -18.83
N SER A 454 -10.59 1.94 -19.14
CA SER A 454 -10.22 3.18 -18.45
C SER A 454 -11.35 4.19 -18.57
N VAL A 455 -11.59 4.90 -17.47
CA VAL A 455 -12.56 5.96 -17.44
C VAL A 455 -12.15 7.03 -18.46
N GLY A 456 -10.90 7.54 -18.47
CA GLY A 456 -10.47 8.64 -19.38
C GLY A 456 -10.38 10.01 -18.66
N PRO A 457 -10.62 11.17 -19.31
CA PRO A 457 -10.38 12.51 -18.70
C PRO A 457 -11.39 12.98 -17.65
N GLN A 458 -10.91 13.38 -16.46
CA GLN A 458 -11.73 13.94 -15.39
C GLN A 458 -12.32 15.31 -15.78
N ARG A 459 -13.61 15.51 -15.49
CA ARG A 459 -14.31 16.80 -15.61
C ARG A 459 -14.52 17.41 -14.24
N LYS A 460 -14.60 18.74 -14.19
CA LYS A 460 -14.85 19.52 -12.97
C LYS A 460 -15.92 20.57 -13.22
N CYS A 461 -17.07 20.43 -12.56
CA CYS A 461 -18.14 21.43 -12.54
C CYS A 461 -18.12 22.19 -11.20
N VAL A 462 -18.11 23.52 -11.25
CA VAL A 462 -18.05 24.39 -10.06
C VAL A 462 -19.31 25.20 -9.95
N ILE A 463 -20.02 25.08 -8.84
CA ILE A 463 -21.30 25.74 -8.61
C ILE A 463 -21.24 26.56 -7.32
N SER A 464 -21.50 27.86 -7.41
CA SER A 464 -21.73 28.69 -6.23
C SER A 464 -23.12 28.40 -5.66
N MET A 465 -23.23 28.02 -4.39
CA MET A 465 -24.53 27.70 -3.77
C MET A 465 -25.24 28.93 -3.22
N LEU A 466 -24.49 29.95 -2.80
CA LEU A 466 -25.02 31.15 -2.17
C LEU A 466 -24.68 32.41 -2.97
N SER A 467 -25.67 33.26 -3.20
CA SER A 467 -25.48 34.63 -3.70
C SER A 467 -25.18 35.63 -2.58
N GLU A 468 -25.60 35.33 -1.35
CA GLU A 468 -25.45 36.16 -0.17
C GLU A 468 -25.18 35.32 1.08
N SER A 469 -24.55 35.94 2.08
CA SER A 469 -24.23 35.27 3.35
C SER A 469 -25.50 34.94 4.15
N LYS A 470 -25.61 33.71 4.66
CA LYS A 470 -26.71 33.28 5.55
C LYS A 470 -26.23 33.13 7.00
N ASN A 471 -27.14 33.39 7.95
CA ASN A 471 -26.90 33.12 9.37
C ASN A 471 -27.21 31.65 9.65
N ILE A 472 -26.29 30.96 10.33
CA ILE A 472 -26.43 29.54 10.69
C ILE A 472 -27.47 29.35 11.81
N GLY A 473 -27.50 30.23 12.82
CA GLY A 473 -28.38 30.07 13.98
C GLY A 473 -28.18 28.73 14.69
N SER A 474 -29.30 28.06 15.00
CA SER A 474 -29.33 26.67 15.49
C SER A 474 -29.36 25.63 14.37
N ARG A 475 -29.99 25.94 13.24
CA ARG A 475 -30.03 25.10 12.03
C ARG A 475 -30.18 25.96 10.80
N LEU A 476 -29.44 25.61 9.76
CA LEU A 476 -29.51 26.19 8.42
C LEU A 476 -29.64 25.05 7.41
N SER A 477 -30.60 25.19 6.50
CA SER A 477 -30.76 24.30 5.34
C SER A 477 -30.73 25.14 4.07
N ILE A 478 -29.93 24.72 3.09
CA ILE A 478 -29.79 25.38 1.79
C ILE A 478 -30.06 24.36 0.71
N ASN A 479 -31.15 24.55 -0.03
CA ASN A 479 -31.51 23.73 -1.17
C ASN A 479 -31.14 24.48 -2.45
N LYS A 480 -30.53 23.80 -3.42
CA LYS A 480 -30.26 24.35 -4.74
C LYS A 480 -30.40 23.30 -5.81
N SER A 481 -31.26 23.58 -6.80
CA SER A 481 -31.31 22.80 -8.03
C SER A 481 -30.13 23.16 -8.95
N VAL A 482 -29.45 22.14 -9.47
CA VAL A 482 -28.29 22.27 -10.35
C VAL A 482 -28.47 21.42 -11.61
N ASP A 483 -27.98 21.93 -12.74
CA ASP A 483 -27.94 21.22 -14.03
C ASP A 483 -26.62 20.46 -14.25
N ALA A 484 -25.70 20.55 -13.29
CA ALA A 484 -24.36 19.99 -13.34
C ALA A 484 -23.56 20.44 -14.59
N CYS A 485 -23.57 21.75 -14.87
CA CYS A 485 -22.84 22.39 -15.96
C CYS A 485 -23.28 21.90 -17.36
N LEU A 486 -24.57 21.59 -17.51
CA LEU A 486 -25.16 21.14 -18.77
C LEU A 486 -24.82 22.10 -19.92
N GLY A 487 -24.43 21.54 -21.07
CA GLY A 487 -24.07 22.33 -22.26
C GLY A 487 -22.63 22.87 -22.29
N SER A 488 -21.78 22.49 -21.34
CA SER A 488 -20.35 22.85 -21.32
C SER A 488 -19.44 21.60 -21.28
N ASP A 489 -18.14 21.78 -21.55
CA ASP A 489 -17.13 20.71 -21.42
C ASP A 489 -16.98 20.21 -19.97
N SER A 490 -17.41 21.03 -19.00
CA SER A 490 -17.47 20.69 -17.58
C SER A 490 -18.72 19.87 -17.20
N HIS A 491 -19.57 19.46 -18.14
CA HIS A 491 -20.80 18.73 -17.81
C HIS A 491 -20.52 17.37 -17.15
N VAL A 492 -21.17 17.12 -16.01
CA VAL A 492 -21.00 15.94 -15.14
C VAL A 492 -22.28 15.09 -15.18
N THR A 493 -22.22 13.81 -15.55
CA THR A 493 -23.40 12.92 -15.64
C THR A 493 -23.44 11.76 -14.63
N SER A 494 -22.35 11.37 -13.98
CA SER A 494 -22.29 10.22 -13.03
C SER A 494 -21.13 10.31 -12.03
N LEU A 495 -21.28 11.11 -10.98
CA LEU A 495 -20.25 11.55 -10.02
C LEU A 495 -19.10 10.60 -9.66
N GLU A 496 -17.93 11.20 -9.38
CA GLU A 496 -16.84 10.60 -8.61
C GLU A 496 -16.84 11.25 -7.22
N HIS A 497 -15.95 12.21 -6.98
CA HIS A 497 -15.90 13.00 -5.77
C HIS A 497 -16.86 14.19 -5.81
N VAL A 498 -17.40 14.55 -4.64
CA VAL A 498 -18.12 15.81 -4.44
C VAL A 498 -17.44 16.58 -3.31
N GLN A 499 -17.11 17.86 -3.54
CA GLN A 499 -16.62 18.75 -2.48
C GLN A 499 -17.63 19.85 -2.18
N ALA A 500 -17.98 20.04 -0.90
CA ALA A 500 -18.61 21.25 -0.43
C ALA A 500 -17.54 22.15 0.23
N ARG A 501 -17.10 23.18 -0.49
CA ARG A 501 -16.16 24.17 0.04
C ARG A 501 -16.90 25.23 0.83
N LEU A 502 -16.63 25.26 2.13
CA LEU A 502 -17.33 26.11 3.09
C LEU A 502 -16.39 27.13 3.71
N THR A 503 -16.79 28.40 3.66
CA THR A 503 -16.23 29.46 4.50
C THR A 503 -17.30 29.90 5.48
N LEU A 504 -17.10 29.62 6.77
CA LEU A 504 -18.06 29.91 7.83
C LEU A 504 -17.39 30.35 9.12
N SER A 505 -18.06 31.24 9.86
CA SER A 505 -17.68 31.64 11.21
C SER A 505 -18.65 31.03 12.23
N TYR A 506 -18.13 30.43 13.30
CA TYR A 506 -18.95 29.92 14.40
C TYR A 506 -18.19 30.05 15.73
N ASN A 507 -18.90 30.24 16.84
CA ASN A 507 -18.29 30.49 18.15
C ASN A 507 -17.62 29.25 18.77
N ARG A 508 -18.14 28.06 18.46
CA ARG A 508 -17.56 26.76 18.87
C ARG A 508 -17.73 25.76 17.74
N ARG A 509 -16.67 25.56 16.95
CA ARG A 509 -16.67 24.75 15.72
C ARG A 509 -17.12 23.31 15.96
N GLY A 510 -16.71 22.69 17.06
CA GLY A 510 -17.07 21.31 17.43
C GLY A 510 -18.54 21.05 17.68
N ASN A 511 -19.35 22.09 17.87
CA ASN A 511 -20.80 21.95 18.02
C ASN A 511 -21.52 21.78 16.68
N LEU A 512 -20.84 21.94 15.54
CA LEU A 512 -21.44 21.83 14.23
C LEU A 512 -21.53 20.38 13.77
N ALA A 513 -22.67 20.00 13.22
CA ALA A 513 -22.78 18.87 12.31
C ALA A 513 -23.13 19.40 10.91
N ILE A 514 -22.47 18.88 9.88
CA ILE A 514 -22.64 19.32 8.50
C ILE A 514 -22.99 18.12 7.64
N HIS A 515 -24.03 18.25 6.82
CA HIS A 515 -24.50 17.18 5.95
C HIS A 515 -24.79 17.70 4.55
N LEU A 516 -24.55 16.85 3.55
CA LEU A 516 -24.87 17.10 2.15
C LEU A 516 -25.74 15.96 1.62
N VAL A 517 -26.88 16.31 1.03
CA VAL A 517 -27.81 15.36 0.41
C VAL A 517 -27.78 15.54 -1.10
N SER A 518 -27.54 14.44 -1.82
CA SER A 518 -27.58 14.41 -3.28
C SER A 518 -29.01 14.41 -3.84
N PRO A 519 -29.21 14.69 -5.14
CA PRO A 519 -30.50 14.60 -5.81
C PRO A 519 -31.14 13.22 -5.73
N ALA A 520 -30.33 12.16 -5.59
CA ALA A 520 -30.81 10.79 -5.43
C ALA A 520 -31.19 10.46 -3.97
N GLY A 521 -31.01 11.40 -3.03
CA GLY A 521 -31.33 11.23 -1.61
C GLY A 521 -30.18 10.69 -0.75
N THR A 522 -28.98 10.54 -1.30
CA THR A 522 -27.82 10.04 -0.54
C THR A 522 -27.31 11.12 0.40
N ARG A 523 -27.41 10.87 1.71
CA ARG A 523 -27.01 11.80 2.77
C ARG A 523 -25.59 11.50 3.26
N SER A 524 -24.66 12.42 2.96
CA SER A 524 -23.27 12.38 3.42
C SER A 524 -23.09 13.27 4.66
N THR A 525 -22.59 12.72 5.76
CA THR A 525 -22.09 13.50 6.89
C THR A 525 -20.70 14.05 6.54
N LEU A 526 -20.64 15.35 6.30
CA LEU A 526 -19.41 16.07 5.97
C LEU A 526 -18.61 16.41 7.24
N LEU A 527 -19.28 16.67 8.35
CA LEU A 527 -18.65 16.92 9.64
C LEU A 527 -19.50 16.29 10.74
N HIS A 528 -18.89 15.38 11.49
CA HIS A 528 -19.46 14.91 12.76
C HIS A 528 -19.18 15.94 13.87
N PRO A 529 -20.04 16.01 14.90
CA PRO A 529 -19.76 16.81 16.09
C PRO A 529 -18.44 16.37 16.73
N ARG A 530 -17.63 17.34 17.13
CA ARG A 530 -16.32 17.11 17.76
C ARG A 530 -16.27 17.80 19.13
N PRO A 531 -16.58 17.09 20.23
CA PRO A 531 -16.71 17.69 21.56
C PRO A 531 -15.47 18.46 22.04
N HIS A 532 -14.29 18.05 21.62
CA HIS A 532 -13.01 18.67 21.99
C HIS A 532 -12.62 19.89 21.14
N ASP A 533 -13.33 20.15 20.04
CA ASP A 533 -13.08 21.31 19.19
C ASP A 533 -13.81 22.56 19.72
N PHE A 534 -13.11 23.31 20.57
CA PHE A 534 -13.58 24.59 21.12
C PHE A 534 -13.23 25.80 20.24
N SER A 535 -12.70 25.59 19.02
CA SER A 535 -12.21 26.68 18.17
C SER A 535 -13.34 27.65 17.77
N SER A 536 -13.00 28.93 17.70
CA SER A 536 -13.88 30.00 17.20
C SER A 536 -13.50 30.48 15.79
N GLU A 537 -12.53 29.82 15.16
CA GLU A 537 -12.01 30.19 13.84
C GLU A 537 -12.96 29.79 12.70
N GLY A 538 -13.86 28.83 12.96
CA GLY A 538 -14.77 28.28 11.95
C GLY A 538 -14.01 27.50 10.87
N PHE A 539 -14.47 27.61 9.63
CA PHE A 539 -13.81 27.02 8.46
C PHE A 539 -13.56 28.10 7.42
N ASN A 540 -12.38 28.08 6.77
CA ASN A 540 -12.00 29.04 5.75
C ASN A 540 -11.70 28.31 4.44
N ASP A 541 -12.61 28.43 3.47
CA ASP A 541 -12.57 27.69 2.19
C ASP A 541 -12.25 26.18 2.35
N TRP A 542 -12.76 25.56 3.42
CA TRP A 542 -12.48 24.16 3.72
C TRP A 542 -13.29 23.23 2.84
N ALA A 543 -12.63 22.31 2.15
CA ALA A 543 -13.21 21.49 1.10
C ALA A 543 -13.66 20.12 1.59
N PHE A 544 -14.74 20.05 2.38
CA PHE A 544 -15.32 18.77 2.80
C PHE A 544 -15.67 17.88 1.60
N MET A 545 -15.18 16.65 1.59
CA MET A 545 -15.32 15.73 0.45
C MET A 545 -16.22 14.55 0.81
N THR A 546 -17.02 14.09 -0.16
CA THR A 546 -17.75 12.83 -0.07
C THR A 546 -17.53 11.95 -1.29
N THR A 547 -17.33 10.66 -1.04
CA THR A 547 -17.32 9.58 -2.04
C THR A 547 -18.67 8.87 -2.12
N HIS A 548 -19.60 9.11 -1.19
CA HIS A 548 -20.79 8.27 -1.02
C HIS A 548 -21.78 8.33 -2.20
N SER A 549 -21.72 9.41 -2.98
CA SER A 549 -22.54 9.61 -4.19
C SER A 549 -21.84 9.15 -5.48
N TRP A 550 -20.80 8.32 -5.40
CA TRP A 550 -20.12 7.78 -6.58
C TRP A 550 -21.09 7.09 -7.54
N ASP A 551 -20.93 7.36 -8.83
CA ASP A 551 -21.77 7.06 -9.99
C ASP A 551 -23.17 7.68 -10.02
N GLU A 552 -23.56 8.50 -9.05
CA GLU A 552 -24.87 9.15 -9.08
C GLU A 552 -24.95 10.26 -10.11
N LYS A 553 -26.14 10.44 -10.71
CA LYS A 553 -26.41 11.62 -11.54
C LYS A 553 -26.47 12.88 -10.65
N PRO A 554 -25.64 13.90 -10.90
CA PRO A 554 -25.54 15.10 -10.05
C PRO A 554 -26.64 16.14 -10.29
N SER A 555 -27.40 16.03 -11.38
CA SER A 555 -28.42 17.02 -11.72
C SER A 555 -29.67 16.82 -10.87
N GLY A 556 -30.20 17.94 -10.35
CA GLY A 556 -31.35 17.97 -9.46
C GLY A 556 -31.07 18.81 -8.22
N GLU A 557 -31.87 18.62 -7.18
CA GLU A 557 -31.76 19.39 -5.94
C GLU A 557 -30.69 18.82 -5.01
N TRP A 558 -29.72 19.66 -4.63
CA TRP A 558 -28.77 19.40 -3.55
C TRP A 558 -29.19 20.15 -2.30
N THR A 559 -29.06 19.50 -1.15
CA THR A 559 -29.38 20.10 0.15
C THR A 559 -28.17 20.07 1.06
N LEU A 560 -27.71 21.24 1.51
CA LEU A 560 -26.69 21.39 2.54
C LEU A 560 -27.36 21.72 3.88
N GLU A 561 -27.11 20.92 4.89
CA GLU A 561 -27.59 21.12 6.26
C GLU A 561 -26.41 21.45 7.17
N ILE A 562 -26.55 22.52 7.96
CA ILE A 562 -25.62 22.88 9.04
C ILE A 562 -26.44 23.03 10.31
N GLU A 563 -26.12 22.27 11.34
CA GLU A 563 -26.84 22.30 12.60
C GLU A 563 -25.89 22.44 13.79
N ASN A 564 -26.36 23.13 14.82
CA ASN A 564 -25.73 23.19 16.11
C ASN A 564 -26.29 22.07 17.00
N VAL A 565 -25.45 21.12 17.36
CA VAL A 565 -25.83 19.96 18.18
C VAL A 565 -25.44 20.10 19.64
N ALA A 566 -25.09 21.31 20.11
CA ALA A 566 -24.80 21.57 21.51
C ALA A 566 -25.95 21.04 22.40
N GLY A 567 -25.66 20.03 23.21
CA GLY A 567 -26.62 19.38 24.11
C GLY A 567 -27.30 18.11 23.58
N ALA A 568 -27.10 17.70 22.32
CA ALA A 568 -27.55 16.38 21.84
C ALA A 568 -26.55 15.25 22.16
N SER A 569 -25.29 15.60 22.46
CA SER A 569 -24.22 14.67 22.87
C SER A 569 -24.19 14.35 24.36
N ASP A 570 -24.99 15.03 25.18
CA ASP A 570 -24.86 15.02 26.65
C ASP A 570 -26.08 14.39 27.36
N TYR A 571 -26.96 13.68 26.66
CA TYR A 571 -28.11 12.99 27.28
C TYR A 571 -27.76 11.59 27.82
N GLU A 572 -26.92 11.56 28.84
CA GLU A 572 -27.15 10.77 30.06
C GLU A 572 -26.97 11.72 31.27
N GLY A 573 -28.03 12.46 31.61
CA GLY A 573 -28.04 13.32 32.82
C GLY A 573 -28.77 14.64 32.59
N GLY A 574 -30.03 14.70 33.01
CA GLY A 574 -30.86 15.89 32.89
C GLY A 574 -30.29 17.10 33.65
N GLY A 575 -30.15 18.22 32.93
CA GLY A 575 -29.84 19.53 33.51
C GLY A 575 -30.22 20.64 32.53
N SER A 576 -31.35 21.31 32.78
CA SER A 576 -31.77 22.50 32.04
C SER A 576 -30.87 23.69 32.37
N HIS A 577 -30.25 24.31 31.37
CA HIS A 577 -29.58 25.60 31.53
C HIS A 577 -30.21 26.67 30.63
N ARG A 578 -30.96 27.56 31.29
CA ARG A 578 -31.46 28.84 30.77
C ARG A 578 -30.29 29.75 30.42
N THR A 579 -30.34 30.36 29.23
CA THR A 579 -29.48 31.50 28.86
C THR A 579 -30.13 32.79 29.32
N THR A 580 -29.45 33.56 30.18
CA THR A 580 -29.90 34.87 30.66
C THR A 580 -29.30 35.98 29.79
N VAL A 581 -30.14 36.91 29.34
CA VAL A 581 -29.73 38.16 28.68
C VAL A 581 -29.67 39.27 29.72
N THR A 582 -28.61 40.08 29.71
CA THR A 582 -28.64 41.41 30.34
C THR A 582 -28.09 42.48 29.40
N HIS A 583 -28.85 43.56 29.31
CA HIS A 583 -28.54 44.83 28.66
C HIS A 583 -28.07 45.81 29.75
N LYS A 584 -27.09 46.69 29.46
CA LYS A 584 -26.99 47.98 30.15
C LYS A 584 -26.29 49.02 29.29
N ASP A 585 -27.03 50.10 29.02
CA ASP A 585 -26.55 51.35 28.44
C ASP A 585 -25.86 52.22 29.51
N GLY A 586 -24.87 53.02 29.07
CA GLY A 586 -24.83 54.44 29.43
C GLY A 586 -23.82 54.99 30.44
N ILE A 587 -22.67 55.46 29.90
CA ILE A 587 -21.98 56.76 30.17
C ILE A 587 -21.29 57.01 31.53
N GLY A 588 -19.97 57.34 31.48
CA GLY A 588 -19.33 58.22 32.50
C GLY A 588 -17.80 58.15 32.71
N LYS A 589 -16.99 58.71 31.78
CA LYS A 589 -15.63 59.31 31.88
C LYS A 589 -14.65 58.95 33.03
N SER A 590 -13.40 58.54 32.68
CA SER A 590 -12.17 59.37 32.83
C SER A 590 -10.96 58.79 32.05
N GLN A 591 -9.95 59.63 31.80
CA GLN A 591 -8.90 59.55 30.77
C GLN A 591 -7.69 58.64 31.07
N LYS A 592 -7.11 57.99 30.04
CA LYS A 592 -5.80 58.34 29.41
C LYS A 592 -5.35 57.29 28.35
N LYS A 593 -5.06 57.82 27.14
CA LYS A 593 -4.20 57.37 26.01
C LYS A 593 -3.58 55.96 26.11
N LEU A 594 -3.77 55.05 25.15
CA LEU A 594 -3.21 55.09 23.79
C LEU A 594 -4.05 54.18 22.83
N TRP A 595 -4.51 54.72 21.69
CA TRP A 595 -5.04 53.98 20.51
C TRP A 595 -3.91 53.93 19.46
N TRP A 596 -3.75 52.96 18.56
CA TRP A 596 -4.66 52.34 17.57
C TRP A 596 -4.64 50.80 17.70
N GLY A 597 -5.66 49.98 17.40
CA GLY A 597 -6.91 50.17 16.69
C GLY A 597 -7.21 48.94 15.81
N LYS A 598 -7.95 47.95 16.33
CA LYS A 598 -8.82 47.09 15.49
C LYS A 598 -10.07 46.71 16.28
N LYS A 599 -11.19 47.31 15.85
CA LYS A 599 -12.55 47.08 16.33
C LYS A 599 -12.88 45.58 16.31
N MET A 600 -13.29 45.01 17.45
CA MET A 600 -14.18 43.87 17.46
C MET A 600 -15.51 44.30 16.82
N LYS A 601 -15.75 43.86 15.59
CA LYS A 601 -17.06 43.93 14.96
C LYS A 601 -17.89 42.76 15.47
N ASN A 602 -19.16 43.01 15.75
CA ASN A 602 -20.24 42.02 15.75
C ASN A 602 -19.98 40.96 14.66
N VAL A 603 -19.62 39.74 15.08
CA VAL A 603 -19.48 38.61 14.17
C VAL A 603 -20.89 38.21 13.77
N LYS A 604 -21.37 38.76 12.66
CA LYS A 604 -22.49 38.15 11.95
C LYS A 604 -21.98 36.82 11.44
N ASN A 605 -22.60 35.71 11.85
CA ASN A 605 -22.39 34.40 11.25
C ASN A 605 -22.60 34.53 9.73
N LYS A 606 -21.53 34.42 8.95
CA LYS A 606 -21.57 34.54 7.49
C LYS A 606 -21.01 33.27 6.88
N LEU A 607 -21.65 32.80 5.83
CA LEU A 607 -21.33 31.58 5.10
C LEU A 607 -21.17 31.89 3.61
N TYR A 608 -20.10 31.40 2.98
CA TYR A 608 -19.89 31.36 1.52
C TYR A 608 -19.64 29.91 1.09
N ILE A 609 -20.23 29.46 -0.03
CA ILE A 609 -20.27 28.03 -0.39
C ILE A 609 -20.07 27.82 -1.90
N TYR A 610 -19.16 26.92 -2.23
CA TYR A 610 -19.00 26.36 -3.58
C TYR A 610 -19.10 24.83 -3.52
N ILE A 611 -19.90 24.22 -4.39
CA ILE A 611 -19.90 22.77 -4.60
C ILE A 611 -19.12 22.44 -5.88
N TYR A 612 -18.21 21.47 -5.79
CA TYR A 612 -17.43 20.95 -6.90
C TYR A 612 -17.86 19.51 -7.20
N PHE A 613 -18.19 19.23 -8.45
CA PHE A 613 -18.48 17.88 -8.95
C PHE A 613 -17.36 17.40 -9.86
N PHE A 614 -16.86 16.18 -9.65
CA PHE A 614 -15.87 15.51 -10.50
C PHE A 614 -16.49 14.33 -11.27
N PHE A 615 -16.19 14.11 -12.57
CA PHE A 615 -16.84 13.04 -13.38
C PHE A 615 -16.18 12.64 -14.72
N LEU A 616 -16.65 11.52 -15.34
CA LEU A 616 -16.36 11.08 -16.71
C LEU A 616 -17.43 10.29 -17.54
N LEU A 617 -17.43 10.48 -18.88
CA LEU A 617 -18.19 9.81 -19.96
C LEU A 617 -18.12 8.26 -20.13
N LEU A 618 -19.28 7.63 -20.35
CA LEU A 618 -19.40 6.37 -21.11
C LEU A 618 -19.61 6.68 -22.61
N PHE A 619 -18.68 6.29 -23.48
CA PHE A 619 -18.99 6.12 -24.91
C PHE A 619 -19.15 4.63 -25.21
N ALA A 620 -20.37 4.25 -25.60
CA ALA A 620 -20.58 2.99 -26.31
C ALA A 620 -19.99 3.12 -27.73
N LYS A 621 -19.09 2.19 -28.08
CA LYS A 621 -18.90 1.74 -29.46
C LYS A 621 -18.79 0.23 -29.48
#